data_AF-A0A445B4D5-F1
#
_entry.id   AF-A0A445B4D5-F1
#
_cell.length_a   1.000
_cell.length_b   1.000
_cell.length_c   1.000
_cell.angle_alpha   90.00
_cell.angle_beta   90.00
_cell.angle_gamma   90.00
#
_symmetry.space_group_name_H-M   'P 1'
#
loop_
_entity.id
_entity.type
_entity.pdbx_description
1 polymer ?
#
loop_
_entity_poly.entity_id
_entity_poly.type
_entity_poly.pdbx_seq_one_letter_code
_entity_poly.pdbx_strand_id
1 'polypeptide(L)'
;MASTFFNNLLATPKARPILCTATTQSQQPTPPPTYSPTPPNRQLRTPHSGYHFDGSARKFFEGWYFKVSIPERRQSFCFMYSVESPSFPRKLTPFEVTQYGPRFTGVGAQILGADDKYICQFSEESQNFWGDRHELILGNTFVAKNNSRPPNKELPPQEFDNKVLEGFQVTPLWHQGFIRDDRRSNYVETVETARWEYSTRPVYGWGNVGSAQKSTAGWLAAFPVFEPHWQICMAGWIEWDGERIEFNNAPSYSEKNWGGGFPRRWFWVQCNVFEGGSGEIALTAAGGLRQIPGITETYENAALIGVHYAGIFYEFVPWNGVVNWEVNPWGYWFMSADNGRHVVELEARTDDPGTTLRAPTMEAGLAPACKDTCFGILKLQIWERRYDGSKGKLILDVSSNMAALEVGGGPWFSPWKGQTSTPAVLKRALELPIDVDGFFNAVPLFKPPGLSLQLAGLQLFLFLNLTGKYACQYTSGCIDSSNGPTQEGFGTIGSVASREHRRDQMQGRRGRMAVLLVGSTVAVRRKGEESAQRQRCLQEEQGAARRMGEVVQRQRQEQGRRDAGKKKVQRRLS
;
A
#
# COMPACT_ATOMS: atom_id res chain seq x y z
N MET A 1 -5.35 -43.74 -61.82
CA MET A 1 -3.88 -43.56 -61.70
C MET A 1 -3.45 -42.28 -62.41
N ALA A 2 -3.75 -41.13 -61.79
CA ALA A 2 -3.23 -39.81 -62.14
C ALA A 2 -3.73 -38.79 -61.09
N SER A 3 -3.12 -38.76 -59.89
CA SER A 3 -3.29 -37.64 -58.94
C SER A 3 -2.19 -37.67 -57.85
N THR A 4 -0.91 -37.73 -58.22
CA THR A 4 0.15 -37.85 -57.21
C THR A 4 1.47 -37.19 -57.61
N PHE A 5 1.43 -36.01 -58.23
CA PHE A 5 2.67 -35.29 -58.58
C PHE A 5 2.68 -33.77 -58.33
N PHE A 6 1.67 -33.21 -57.66
CA PHE A 6 1.67 -31.82 -57.20
C PHE A 6 1.34 -31.78 -55.71
N ASN A 7 2.35 -31.87 -54.83
CA ASN A 7 2.24 -31.43 -53.43
C ASN A 7 3.58 -31.34 -52.63
N ASN A 8 4.75 -31.47 -53.26
CA ASN A 8 6.04 -31.51 -52.54
C ASN A 8 6.82 -30.18 -52.49
N LEU A 9 6.16 -29.03 -52.35
CA LEU A 9 6.87 -27.73 -52.25
C LEU A 9 6.36 -26.75 -51.19
N LEU A 10 5.65 -27.24 -50.16
CA LEU A 10 5.35 -26.48 -48.94
C LEU A 10 5.40 -27.40 -47.71
N ALA A 11 6.61 -27.64 -47.19
CA ALA A 11 6.79 -28.25 -45.87
C ALA A 11 7.89 -27.49 -45.11
N THR A 12 7.45 -26.62 -44.20
CA THR A 12 8.29 -26.02 -43.15
C THR A 12 8.77 -27.12 -42.19
N PRO A 13 10.03 -27.09 -41.73
CA PRO A 13 10.55 -28.12 -40.85
C PRO A 13 9.89 -28.00 -39.47
N LYS A 14 9.14 -29.05 -39.07
CA LYS A 14 8.67 -29.21 -37.69
C LYS A 14 9.89 -29.30 -36.76
N ALA A 15 9.99 -28.33 -35.84
CA ALA A 15 10.95 -28.37 -34.75
C ALA A 15 10.75 -29.65 -33.93
N ARG A 16 11.84 -30.39 -33.71
CA ARG A 16 11.89 -31.53 -32.79
C ARG A 16 11.69 -31.01 -31.37
N PRO A 17 10.89 -31.66 -30.51
CA PRO A 17 10.85 -31.33 -29.10
C PRO A 17 12.22 -31.63 -28.49
N ILE A 18 12.89 -30.59 -28.00
CA ILE A 18 14.08 -30.73 -27.17
C ILE A 18 13.57 -31.25 -25.83
N LEU A 19 13.87 -32.52 -25.57
CA LEU A 19 13.65 -33.15 -24.27
C LEU A 19 14.62 -32.48 -23.28
N CYS A 20 14.15 -31.44 -22.58
CA CYS A 20 14.86 -30.95 -21.40
C CYS A 20 14.82 -32.05 -20.36
N THR A 21 15.91 -32.79 -20.23
CA THR A 21 16.16 -33.66 -19.08
C THR A 21 16.26 -32.76 -17.85
N ALA A 22 15.14 -32.56 -17.16
CA ALA A 22 15.14 -32.04 -15.82
C ALA A 22 15.99 -33.00 -14.97
N THR A 23 17.16 -32.56 -14.53
CA THR A 23 17.88 -33.22 -13.43
C THR A 23 16.96 -33.18 -12.22
N THR A 24 16.23 -34.26 -12.01
CA THR A 24 15.48 -34.51 -10.78
C THR A 24 16.52 -34.74 -9.69
N GLN A 25 16.98 -33.67 -9.05
CA GLN A 25 17.58 -33.83 -7.73
C GLN A 25 16.47 -34.41 -6.84
N SER A 26 16.70 -35.61 -6.33
CA SER A 26 15.84 -36.22 -5.32
C SER A 26 15.81 -35.30 -4.10
N GLN A 27 14.78 -34.45 -4.02
CA GLN A 27 14.52 -33.68 -2.80
C GLN A 27 14.20 -34.69 -1.71
N GLN A 28 15.07 -34.79 -0.71
CA GLN A 28 14.71 -35.48 0.52
C GLN A 28 13.44 -34.84 1.09
N PRO A 29 12.54 -35.62 1.72
CA PRO A 29 11.35 -35.07 2.34
C PRO A 29 11.78 -34.01 3.36
N THR A 30 11.47 -32.75 3.05
CA THR A 30 11.75 -31.63 3.93
C THR A 30 10.98 -31.89 5.25
N PRO A 31 11.62 -31.74 6.41
CA PRO A 31 10.94 -31.95 7.69
C PRO A 31 9.70 -31.05 7.78
N PRO A 32 8.67 -31.47 8.53
CA PRO A 32 7.47 -30.68 8.73
C PRO A 32 7.82 -29.28 9.27
N PRO A 33 7.03 -28.26 8.90
CA PRO A 33 7.31 -26.89 9.32
C PRO A 33 7.37 -26.82 10.84
N THR A 34 8.55 -26.49 11.38
CA THR A 34 8.75 -26.43 12.82
C THR A 34 8.47 -25.01 13.27
N TYR A 35 7.44 -24.84 14.10
CA TYR A 35 7.15 -23.55 14.72
C TYR A 35 8.34 -23.07 15.55
N SER A 36 8.65 -21.80 15.42
CA SER A 36 9.60 -21.09 16.27
C SER A 36 9.06 -19.69 16.53
N PRO A 37 9.05 -19.22 17.79
CA PRO A 37 8.63 -17.85 18.09
C PRO A 37 9.43 -16.84 17.27
N THR A 38 8.77 -15.76 16.84
CA THR A 38 9.41 -14.73 16.01
C THR A 38 10.52 -14.04 16.80
N PRO A 39 11.80 -14.11 16.38
CA PRO A 39 12.86 -13.37 17.05
C PRO A 39 12.71 -11.86 16.75
N PRO A 40 12.94 -10.98 17.75
CA PRO A 40 12.69 -9.54 17.62
C PRO A 40 13.66 -8.80 16.69
N ASN A 41 14.84 -9.37 16.45
CA ASN A 41 15.86 -8.79 15.58
C ASN A 41 16.17 -9.76 14.43
N ARG A 42 15.75 -9.40 13.22
CA ARG A 42 15.98 -10.16 11.99
C ARG A 42 16.54 -9.23 10.92
N GLN A 43 17.48 -9.73 10.11
CA GLN A 43 18.10 -8.94 9.03
C GLN A 43 17.09 -8.47 7.98
N LEU A 44 16.06 -9.28 7.70
CA LEU A 44 15.01 -8.99 6.71
C LEU A 44 13.77 -8.34 7.35
N ARG A 45 13.89 -7.77 8.54
CA ARG A 45 12.79 -7.05 9.17
C ARG A 45 12.57 -5.73 8.43
N THR A 46 11.40 -5.59 7.80
CA THR A 46 10.96 -4.31 7.23
C THR A 46 10.63 -3.34 8.37
N PRO A 47 11.06 -2.06 8.29
CA PRO A 47 10.56 -1.00 9.14
C PRO A 47 9.03 -0.94 9.12
N HIS A 48 8.42 -0.38 10.17
CA HIS A 48 6.95 -0.20 10.25
C HIS A 48 6.13 -1.50 10.06
N SER A 49 6.67 -2.68 10.33
CA SER A 49 5.95 -3.95 10.19
C SER A 49 4.86 -4.20 11.25
N GLY A 50 4.86 -3.44 12.35
CA GLY A 50 3.90 -3.56 13.45
C GLY A 50 2.49 -3.06 13.14
N TYR A 51 1.63 -3.09 14.15
CA TYR A 51 0.27 -2.57 14.15
C TYR A 51 0.23 -1.05 14.39
N HIS A 52 -0.44 -0.30 13.52
CA HIS A 52 -0.38 1.17 13.43
C HIS A 52 -1.44 1.92 14.22
N PHE A 53 -2.33 1.21 14.92
CA PHE A 53 -3.37 1.89 15.67
C PHE A 53 -2.80 2.72 16.83
N ASP A 54 -3.08 4.02 16.76
CA ASP A 54 -2.57 5.05 17.67
C ASP A 54 -3.46 5.29 18.90
N GLY A 55 -4.58 4.57 19.03
CA GLY A 55 -5.53 4.73 20.13
C GLY A 55 -6.56 5.85 19.92
N SER A 56 -6.51 6.60 18.82
CA SER A 56 -7.42 7.72 18.56
C SER A 56 -8.77 7.28 17.98
N ALA A 57 -9.77 8.16 18.08
CA ALA A 57 -11.13 7.95 17.52
C ALA A 57 -11.28 8.37 16.05
N ARG A 58 -10.16 8.62 15.35
CA ARG A 58 -10.19 8.96 13.92
C ARG A 58 -10.68 7.76 13.11
N LYS A 59 -11.21 8.01 11.90
CA LYS A 59 -11.45 6.91 10.95
C LYS A 59 -10.13 6.17 10.73
N PHE A 60 -10.13 4.87 10.99
CA PHE A 60 -8.96 4.03 10.89
C PHE A 60 -9.36 2.66 10.34
N PHE A 61 -8.55 2.15 9.44
CA PHE A 61 -8.46 0.73 9.15
C PHE A 61 -6.99 0.34 9.11
N GLU A 62 -6.73 -0.93 9.32
CA GLU A 62 -5.50 -1.60 8.90
C GLU A 62 -5.86 -2.94 8.29
N GLY A 63 -5.21 -3.29 7.20
CA GLY A 63 -5.41 -4.50 6.45
C GLY A 63 -4.09 -5.15 6.07
N TRP A 64 -4.10 -6.47 6.01
CA TRP A 64 -2.96 -7.31 5.70
C TRP A 64 -3.34 -8.27 4.59
N TYR A 65 -2.47 -8.44 3.62
CA TYR A 65 -2.63 -9.34 2.49
C TYR A 65 -1.46 -10.31 2.48
N PHE A 66 -1.73 -11.59 2.25
CA PHE A 66 -0.73 -12.65 2.09
C PHE A 66 -1.13 -13.51 0.91
N LYS A 67 -0.24 -13.71 -0.06
CA LYS A 67 -0.48 -14.61 -1.19
C LYS A 67 0.46 -15.79 -1.13
N VAL A 68 -0.07 -16.98 -1.38
CA VAL A 68 0.66 -18.23 -1.60
C VAL A 68 0.39 -18.67 -3.03
N SER A 69 1.44 -18.88 -3.82
CA SER A 69 1.31 -19.42 -5.19
C SER A 69 1.73 -20.88 -5.20
N ILE A 70 0.95 -21.74 -5.85
CA ILE A 70 1.22 -23.18 -6.00
C ILE A 70 1.39 -23.48 -7.50
N PRO A 71 2.61 -23.31 -8.05
CA PRO A 71 2.85 -23.39 -9.49
C PRO A 71 2.45 -24.73 -10.09
N GLU A 72 2.66 -25.83 -9.37
CA GLU A 72 2.38 -27.20 -9.83
C GLU A 72 0.89 -27.43 -10.12
N ARG A 73 0.03 -26.63 -9.49
CA ARG A 73 -1.42 -26.67 -9.67
C ARG A 73 -1.96 -25.46 -10.44
N ARG A 74 -1.10 -24.46 -10.70
CA ARG A 74 -1.50 -23.14 -11.22
C ARG A 74 -2.63 -22.51 -10.40
N GLN A 75 -2.51 -22.59 -9.08
CA GLN A 75 -3.48 -22.04 -8.13
C GLN A 75 -2.78 -21.06 -7.18
N SER A 76 -3.54 -20.09 -6.65
CA SER A 76 -3.05 -19.16 -5.62
C SER A 76 -4.06 -19.02 -4.50
N PHE A 77 -3.57 -18.63 -3.32
CA PHE A 77 -4.38 -18.33 -2.14
C PHE A 77 -3.99 -16.97 -1.60
N CYS A 78 -4.91 -16.01 -1.66
CA CYS A 78 -4.76 -14.67 -1.14
C CYS A 78 -5.56 -14.56 0.16
N PHE A 79 -4.88 -14.49 1.29
CA PHE A 79 -5.45 -14.26 2.62
C PHE A 79 -5.46 -12.76 2.89
N MET A 80 -6.61 -12.22 3.26
CA MET A 80 -6.78 -10.81 3.55
C MET A 80 -7.45 -10.65 4.91
N TYR A 81 -6.83 -9.84 5.77
CA TYR A 81 -7.35 -9.48 7.08
C TYR A 81 -7.58 -7.99 7.15
N SER A 82 -8.58 -7.56 7.89
CA SER A 82 -8.79 -6.14 8.17
C SER A 82 -9.32 -5.91 9.58
N VAL A 83 -8.95 -4.77 10.17
CA VAL A 83 -9.57 -4.24 11.39
C VAL A 83 -10.00 -2.81 11.13
N GLU A 84 -11.23 -2.45 11.53
CA GLU A 84 -11.81 -1.12 11.34
C GLU A 84 -12.15 -0.48 12.69
N SER A 85 -11.78 0.79 12.83
CA SER A 85 -12.01 1.66 14.00
C SER A 85 -11.90 0.96 15.37
N PRO A 86 -10.75 0.34 15.70
CA PRO A 86 -10.54 -0.45 16.93
C PRO A 86 -10.70 0.36 18.23
N SER A 87 -10.77 1.70 18.17
CA SER A 87 -11.18 2.55 19.30
C SER A 87 -12.61 2.26 19.78
N PHE A 88 -13.44 1.66 18.92
CA PHE A 88 -14.80 1.24 19.19
C PHE A 88 -14.87 -0.28 19.01
N PRO A 89 -14.66 -1.07 20.09
CA PRO A 89 -14.66 -2.52 20.00
C PRO A 89 -15.99 -3.13 19.56
N ARG A 90 -17.07 -2.34 19.60
CA ARG A 90 -18.44 -2.71 19.21
C ARG A 90 -19.03 -1.60 18.36
N LYS A 91 -20.16 -1.91 17.73
CA LYS A 91 -20.98 -0.92 17.02
C LYS A 91 -21.29 0.27 17.92
N LEU A 92 -21.09 1.47 17.37
CA LEU A 92 -21.27 2.72 18.09
C LEU A 92 -22.71 2.88 18.57
N THR A 93 -22.86 3.34 19.79
CA THR A 93 -24.12 3.81 20.35
C THR A 93 -24.57 5.11 19.67
N PRO A 94 -25.87 5.47 19.73
CA PRO A 94 -26.35 6.76 19.19
C PRO A 94 -25.60 7.98 19.74
N PHE A 95 -25.16 7.92 21.00
CA PHE A 95 -24.37 8.97 21.63
C PHE A 95 -22.98 9.08 20.99
N GLU A 96 -22.27 7.96 20.81
CA GLU A 96 -20.96 7.93 20.16
C GLU A 96 -21.02 8.36 18.70
N VAL A 97 -22.09 7.99 17.98
CA VAL A 97 -22.32 8.48 16.61
C VAL A 97 -22.49 10.01 16.60
N THR A 98 -23.16 10.58 17.61
CA THR A 98 -23.33 12.04 17.71
C THR A 98 -21.99 12.73 18.00
N GLN A 99 -21.15 12.13 18.85
CA GLN A 99 -19.89 12.72 19.27
C GLN A 99 -18.77 12.57 18.21
N TYR A 100 -18.66 11.41 17.58
CA TYR A 100 -17.54 11.06 16.71
C TYR A 100 -17.93 11.00 15.22
N GLY A 101 -19.22 11.05 14.91
CA GLY A 101 -19.77 10.73 13.59
C GLY A 101 -19.80 9.22 13.33
N PRO A 102 -20.39 8.77 12.20
CA PRO A 102 -20.47 7.36 11.87
C PRO A 102 -19.08 6.73 11.68
N ARG A 103 -18.95 5.48 12.14
CA ARG A 103 -17.75 4.65 12.00
C ARG A 103 -18.15 3.22 11.65
N PHE A 104 -17.30 2.57 10.87
CA PHE A 104 -17.35 1.13 10.67
C PHE A 104 -16.39 0.49 11.67
N THR A 105 -16.87 -0.54 12.35
CA THR A 105 -16.13 -1.31 13.34
C THR A 105 -16.12 -2.75 12.92
N GLY A 106 -15.05 -3.45 13.26
CA GLY A 106 -15.03 -4.89 13.10
C GLY A 106 -13.71 -5.45 12.63
N VAL A 107 -13.75 -6.76 12.37
CA VAL A 107 -12.62 -7.55 11.90
C VAL A 107 -13.10 -8.44 10.76
N GLY A 108 -12.40 -8.40 9.64
CA GLY A 108 -12.62 -9.26 8.48
C GLY A 108 -11.48 -10.26 8.31
N ALA A 109 -11.83 -11.49 7.93
CA ALA A 109 -10.92 -12.46 7.36
C ALA A 109 -11.54 -13.00 6.07
N GLN A 110 -10.83 -12.86 4.96
CA GLN A 110 -11.31 -13.33 3.67
C GLN A 110 -10.19 -14.00 2.88
N ILE A 111 -10.54 -14.97 2.05
CA ILE A 111 -9.58 -15.70 1.21
C ILE A 111 -10.13 -15.76 -0.22
N LEU A 112 -9.34 -15.31 -1.18
CA LEU A 112 -9.49 -15.66 -2.59
C LEU A 112 -8.59 -16.87 -2.84
N GLY A 113 -9.19 -18.04 -3.06
CA GLY A 113 -8.48 -19.31 -3.11
C GLY A 113 -8.44 -19.93 -4.50
N ALA A 114 -8.21 -21.24 -4.53
CA ALA A 114 -8.19 -22.01 -5.76
C ALA A 114 -9.50 -21.83 -6.57
N ASP A 115 -9.34 -21.77 -7.89
CA ASP A 115 -10.40 -21.53 -8.88
C ASP A 115 -11.11 -20.18 -8.70
N ASP A 116 -10.42 -19.19 -8.13
CA ASP A 116 -10.95 -17.86 -7.80
C ASP A 116 -12.20 -17.88 -6.90
N LYS A 117 -12.45 -19.02 -6.22
CA LYS A 117 -13.51 -19.14 -5.20
C LYS A 117 -13.19 -18.28 -3.99
N TYR A 118 -14.24 -17.89 -3.27
CA TYR A 118 -14.13 -16.94 -2.17
C TYR A 118 -14.61 -17.50 -0.82
N ILE A 119 -14.08 -16.98 0.28
CA ILE A 119 -14.67 -17.14 1.60
C ILE A 119 -14.44 -15.86 2.40
N CYS A 120 -15.42 -15.49 3.21
CA CYS A 120 -15.34 -14.32 4.06
C CYS A 120 -16.04 -14.59 5.39
N GLN A 121 -15.37 -14.20 6.48
CA GLN A 121 -15.93 -14.17 7.81
C GLN A 121 -15.71 -12.77 8.40
N PHE A 122 -16.80 -12.13 8.83
CA PHE A 122 -16.74 -10.78 9.38
C PHE A 122 -17.48 -10.65 10.72
N SER A 123 -16.86 -9.96 11.66
CA SER A 123 -17.46 -9.55 12.94
C SER A 123 -17.53 -8.03 12.99
N GLU A 124 -18.68 -7.45 13.37
CA GLU A 124 -18.80 -6.00 13.65
C GLU A 124 -18.06 -5.60 14.95
N GLU A 125 -17.64 -6.58 15.74
CA GLU A 125 -16.92 -6.39 16.99
C GLU A 125 -15.44 -6.78 16.86
N SER A 126 -14.56 -6.02 17.51
CA SER A 126 -13.09 -6.14 17.40
C SER A 126 -12.38 -6.38 18.73
N GLN A 127 -13.09 -6.65 19.83
CA GLN A 127 -12.49 -6.90 21.15
C GLN A 127 -11.54 -8.12 21.21
N ASN A 128 -11.70 -9.06 20.28
CA ASN A 128 -10.89 -10.27 20.20
C ASN A 128 -9.72 -10.14 19.22
N PHE A 129 -9.60 -9.00 18.54
CA PHE A 129 -8.46 -8.69 17.70
C PHE A 129 -7.28 -8.21 18.54
N TRP A 130 -6.08 -8.61 18.13
CA TRP A 130 -4.85 -8.10 18.69
C TRP A 130 -3.78 -8.01 17.60
N GLY A 131 -2.87 -7.05 17.76
CA GLY A 131 -1.72 -6.85 16.88
C GLY A 131 -0.54 -6.32 17.68
N ASP A 132 0.66 -6.85 17.40
CA ASP A 132 1.89 -6.39 18.02
C ASP A 132 2.28 -5.02 17.45
N ARG A 133 2.73 -4.10 18.31
CA ARG A 133 3.06 -2.72 17.90
C ARG A 133 4.37 -2.60 17.12
N HIS A 134 5.20 -3.64 17.12
CA HIS A 134 6.57 -3.59 16.67
C HIS A 134 6.91 -4.66 15.62
N GLU A 135 6.16 -5.75 15.55
CA GLU A 135 6.35 -6.81 14.56
C GLU A 135 5.05 -7.10 13.80
N LEU A 136 5.18 -7.66 12.60
CA LEU A 136 4.06 -8.23 11.84
C LEU A 136 3.54 -9.47 12.55
N ILE A 137 2.82 -9.27 13.65
CA ILE A 137 2.20 -10.31 14.45
C ILE A 137 0.79 -9.84 14.76
N LEU A 138 -0.21 -10.62 14.36
CA LEU A 138 -1.61 -10.30 14.62
C LEU A 138 -2.45 -11.57 14.74
N GLY A 139 -3.64 -11.42 15.30
CA GLY A 139 -4.61 -12.49 15.32
C GLY A 139 -6.00 -12.00 15.71
N ASN A 140 -6.97 -12.86 15.47
CA ASN A 140 -8.35 -12.64 15.88
C ASN A 140 -9.01 -13.98 16.22
N THR A 141 -9.93 -13.94 17.18
CA THR A 141 -10.82 -15.06 17.50
C THR A 141 -12.25 -14.67 17.16
N PHE A 142 -12.83 -15.32 16.16
CA PHE A 142 -14.26 -15.23 15.86
C PHE A 142 -15.07 -16.12 16.80
N VAL A 143 -14.63 -17.37 16.98
CA VAL A 143 -15.27 -18.33 17.88
C VAL A 143 -14.21 -18.99 18.75
N ALA A 144 -14.34 -18.87 20.07
CA ALA A 144 -13.48 -19.54 21.02
C ALA A 144 -13.91 -21.00 21.24
N LYS A 145 -12.95 -21.89 21.47
CA LYS A 145 -13.17 -23.29 21.76
C LYS A 145 -13.42 -23.50 23.26
N ASN A 146 -14.43 -24.27 23.62
CA ASN A 146 -14.75 -24.63 25.01
C ASN A 146 -14.88 -23.43 25.98
N ASN A 147 -15.41 -22.29 25.52
CA ASN A 147 -15.47 -21.04 26.28
C ASN A 147 -14.10 -20.55 26.80
N SER A 148 -13.01 -20.95 26.15
CA SER A 148 -11.68 -20.46 26.45
C SER A 148 -11.62 -18.95 26.27
N ARG A 149 -10.78 -18.28 27.08
CA ARG A 149 -10.50 -16.86 26.86
C ARG A 149 -9.79 -16.69 25.51
N PRO A 150 -10.29 -15.82 24.61
CA PRO A 150 -9.61 -15.48 23.37
C PRO A 150 -8.15 -15.06 23.62
N PRO A 151 -7.19 -15.55 22.82
CA PRO A 151 -5.81 -15.08 22.88
C PRO A 151 -5.73 -13.58 22.60
N ASN A 152 -4.73 -12.93 23.21
CA ASN A 152 -4.42 -11.51 22.99
C ASN A 152 -2.96 -11.29 22.54
N LYS A 153 -2.29 -12.38 22.14
CA LYS A 153 -0.92 -12.46 21.67
C LYS A 153 -0.72 -13.77 20.92
N GLU A 154 0.41 -13.89 20.22
CA GLU A 154 0.84 -15.13 19.57
C GLU A 154 0.87 -16.29 20.58
N LEU A 155 0.36 -17.45 20.14
CA LEU A 155 0.46 -18.70 20.86
C LEU A 155 1.17 -19.76 20.02
N PRO A 156 1.81 -20.76 20.66
CA PRO A 156 2.22 -21.97 19.96
C PRO A 156 1.02 -22.61 19.22
N PRO A 157 1.23 -23.22 18.04
CA PRO A 157 0.12 -23.67 17.18
C PRO A 157 -0.89 -24.60 17.85
N GLN A 158 -0.41 -25.56 18.64
CA GLN A 158 -1.28 -26.48 19.38
C GLN A 158 -2.08 -25.78 20.48
N GLU A 159 -1.51 -24.76 21.13
CA GLU A 159 -2.26 -23.97 22.11
C GLU A 159 -3.33 -23.10 21.44
N PHE A 160 -3.04 -22.56 20.27
CA PHE A 160 -4.01 -21.84 19.45
C PHE A 160 -5.19 -22.75 19.08
N ASP A 161 -4.93 -23.93 18.52
CA ASP A 161 -5.95 -24.92 18.11
C ASP A 161 -6.81 -25.45 19.28
N ASN A 162 -6.29 -25.36 20.51
CA ASN A 162 -7.03 -25.71 21.72
C ASN A 162 -7.95 -24.59 22.23
N LYS A 163 -7.68 -23.33 21.87
CA LYS A 163 -8.41 -22.15 22.36
C LYS A 163 -9.30 -21.48 21.30
N VAL A 164 -8.93 -21.59 20.02
CA VAL A 164 -9.61 -20.92 18.90
C VAL A 164 -10.27 -21.98 18.04
N LEU A 165 -11.60 -21.90 17.91
CA LEU A 165 -12.35 -22.75 17.00
C LEU A 165 -12.39 -22.13 15.60
N GLU A 166 -12.66 -20.83 15.51
CA GLU A 166 -12.65 -20.04 14.26
C GLU A 166 -11.88 -18.74 14.50
N GLY A 167 -10.91 -18.45 13.65
CA GLY A 167 -9.96 -17.36 13.81
C GLY A 167 -8.65 -17.61 13.10
N PHE A 168 -7.70 -16.70 13.30
CA PHE A 168 -6.39 -16.79 12.68
C PHE A 168 -5.32 -16.18 13.59
N GLN A 169 -4.08 -16.59 13.37
CA GLN A 169 -2.90 -15.88 13.83
C GLN A 169 -1.82 -15.89 12.75
N VAL A 170 -1.11 -14.77 12.64
CA VAL A 170 -0.05 -14.59 11.65
C VAL A 170 1.15 -13.96 12.31
N THR A 171 2.32 -14.43 11.93
CA THR A 171 3.63 -13.87 12.25
C THR A 171 4.46 -13.82 10.98
N PRO A 172 5.68 -13.25 11.02
CA PRO A 172 6.57 -13.26 9.86
C PRO A 172 7.05 -14.67 9.47
N LEU A 173 6.92 -15.64 10.38
CA LEU A 173 7.46 -17.00 10.23
C LEU A 173 6.37 -18.08 10.24
N TRP A 174 5.14 -17.74 10.61
CA TRP A 174 4.07 -18.70 10.82
C TRP A 174 2.70 -18.11 10.48
N HIS A 175 1.85 -18.91 9.85
CA HIS A 175 0.49 -18.52 9.52
C HIS A 175 -0.45 -19.71 9.66
N GLN A 176 -1.46 -19.58 10.52
CA GLN A 176 -2.49 -20.60 10.69
C GLN A 176 -3.87 -19.98 10.92
N GLY A 177 -4.89 -20.77 10.64
CA GLY A 177 -6.25 -20.41 10.98
C GLY A 177 -7.30 -21.36 10.43
N PHE A 178 -8.54 -21.05 10.81
CA PHE A 178 -9.73 -21.72 10.32
C PHE A 178 -10.87 -20.70 10.30
N ILE A 179 -11.55 -20.57 9.17
CA ILE A 179 -12.73 -19.71 9.03
C ILE A 179 -13.87 -20.44 8.30
N ARG A 180 -15.08 -19.97 8.51
CA ARG A 180 -16.30 -20.46 7.84
C ARG A 180 -17.00 -19.32 7.12
N ASP A 181 -17.63 -19.63 5.99
CA ASP A 181 -18.44 -18.66 5.25
C ASP A 181 -19.59 -18.14 6.13
N ASP A 182 -19.65 -16.83 6.33
CA ASP A 182 -20.72 -16.16 7.08
C ASP A 182 -21.99 -15.93 6.25
N ARG A 183 -22.01 -16.43 5.00
CA ARG A 183 -23.12 -16.37 4.03
C ARG A 183 -23.48 -14.94 3.59
N ARG A 184 -22.66 -13.93 3.90
CA ARG A 184 -22.87 -12.53 3.44
C ARG A 184 -22.29 -12.25 2.06
N SER A 185 -21.71 -13.26 1.41
CA SER A 185 -21.09 -13.17 0.09
C SER A 185 -21.90 -13.85 -1.00
N ASN A 186 -23.23 -13.73 -0.95
CA ASN A 186 -24.18 -14.33 -1.90
C ASN A 186 -24.11 -13.82 -3.36
N TYR A 187 -23.15 -12.94 -3.66
CA TYR A 187 -22.92 -12.34 -4.97
C TYR A 187 -21.68 -12.92 -5.69
N VAL A 188 -20.98 -13.87 -5.05
CA VAL A 188 -19.82 -14.59 -5.60
C VAL A 188 -19.92 -16.07 -5.23
N GLU A 189 -19.19 -16.92 -5.95
CA GLU A 189 -19.04 -18.33 -5.60
C GLU A 189 -18.19 -18.47 -4.33
N THR A 190 -18.72 -19.20 -3.33
CA THR A 190 -18.04 -19.39 -2.04
C THR A 190 -17.75 -20.84 -1.71
N VAL A 191 -16.74 -21.06 -0.86
CA VAL A 191 -16.48 -22.35 -0.18
C VAL A 191 -17.01 -22.29 1.25
N GLU A 192 -17.39 -23.42 1.84
CA GLU A 192 -17.98 -23.44 3.18
C GLU A 192 -16.97 -23.17 4.29
N THR A 193 -15.76 -23.72 4.16
CA THR A 193 -14.70 -23.64 5.17
C THR A 193 -13.33 -23.55 4.53
N ALA A 194 -12.40 -22.92 5.22
CA ALA A 194 -10.98 -22.95 4.90
C ALA A 194 -10.15 -23.17 6.16
N ARG A 195 -9.13 -24.03 6.08
CA ARG A 195 -8.15 -24.25 7.15
C ARG A 195 -6.75 -24.17 6.57
N TRP A 196 -5.79 -23.60 7.30
CA TRP A 196 -4.42 -23.55 6.81
C TRP A 196 -3.43 -23.57 7.96
N GLU A 197 -2.23 -24.06 7.66
CA GLU A 197 -1.08 -24.00 8.54
C GLU A 197 0.19 -24.09 7.70
N TYR A 198 1.00 -23.04 7.74
CA TYR A 198 2.29 -23.03 7.06
C TYR A 198 3.31 -22.14 7.77
N SER A 199 4.57 -22.49 7.57
CA SER A 199 5.71 -21.66 7.94
C SER A 199 6.15 -20.79 6.77
N THR A 200 6.79 -19.68 7.09
CA THR A 200 7.35 -18.74 6.13
C THR A 200 8.81 -18.48 6.42
N ARG A 201 9.64 -18.45 5.38
CA ARG A 201 11.01 -17.95 5.43
C ARG A 201 11.06 -16.61 4.68
N PRO A 202 11.38 -15.50 5.36
CA PRO A 202 11.64 -14.24 4.67
C PRO A 202 12.89 -14.36 3.79
N VAL A 203 12.82 -13.88 2.55
CA VAL A 203 13.94 -13.89 1.60
C VAL A 203 14.23 -12.48 1.08
N TYR A 204 13.19 -11.70 0.80
CA TYR A 204 13.31 -10.30 0.39
C TYR A 204 12.58 -9.39 1.37
N GLY A 205 12.88 -8.11 1.32
CA GLY A 205 12.04 -7.04 1.84
C GLY A 205 12.04 -5.92 0.79
N TRP A 206 11.79 -4.68 1.21
CA TRP A 206 11.93 -3.55 0.29
C TRP A 206 13.38 -3.08 0.21
N GLY A 207 14.17 -3.72 -0.65
CA GLY A 207 15.60 -3.42 -0.83
C GLY A 207 16.37 -4.57 -1.47
N ASN A 208 17.66 -4.35 -1.72
CA ASN A 208 18.57 -5.37 -2.22
C ASN A 208 18.79 -6.50 -1.20
N VAL A 209 19.14 -7.68 -1.69
CA VAL A 209 19.54 -8.81 -0.84
C VAL A 209 20.79 -8.44 -0.04
N GLY A 210 20.79 -8.79 1.25
CA GLY A 210 21.90 -8.50 2.15
C GLY A 210 22.07 -7.02 2.54
N SER A 211 21.17 -6.14 2.08
CA SER A 211 21.15 -4.72 2.45
C SER A 211 20.09 -4.43 3.52
N ALA A 212 20.16 -3.24 4.13
CA ALA A 212 19.10 -2.75 5.01
C ALA A 212 17.79 -2.64 4.22
N GLN A 213 16.72 -3.22 4.78
CA GLN A 213 15.38 -3.14 4.21
C GLN A 213 14.79 -1.77 4.55
N LYS A 214 14.11 -1.17 3.58
CA LYS A 214 13.49 0.15 3.69
C LYS A 214 11.99 0.00 3.84
N SER A 215 11.30 1.09 4.11
CA SER A 215 9.88 1.15 3.82
C SER A 215 9.65 1.69 2.41
N THR A 216 8.57 1.24 1.76
CA THR A 216 8.18 1.50 0.38
C THR A 216 8.08 2.99 0.03
N ALA A 217 7.85 3.85 1.02
CA ALA A 217 7.83 5.31 0.87
C ALA A 217 8.85 6.04 1.75
N GLY A 218 9.89 5.35 2.24
CA GLY A 218 10.83 5.90 3.24
C GLY A 218 10.09 6.36 4.50
N TRP A 219 10.42 7.54 5.04
CA TRP A 219 9.73 8.08 6.23
C TRP A 219 8.27 8.45 5.99
N LEU A 220 7.85 8.66 4.73
CA LEU A 220 6.44 8.86 4.39
C LEU A 220 5.62 7.59 4.56
N ALA A 221 6.26 6.43 4.73
CA ALA A 221 5.55 5.21 5.01
C ALA A 221 4.83 5.22 6.35
N ALA A 222 5.21 6.09 7.30
CA ALA A 222 4.39 6.32 8.49
C ALA A 222 2.99 6.90 8.16
N PHE A 223 2.79 7.41 6.93
CA PHE A 223 1.48 7.76 6.38
C PHE A 223 0.91 6.59 5.55
N PRO A 224 -0.43 6.49 5.43
CA PRO A 224 -1.14 5.37 4.81
C PRO A 224 -0.80 5.16 3.32
N VAL A 225 0.31 4.49 2.98
CA VAL A 225 0.93 4.60 1.64
C VAL A 225 1.56 3.30 1.09
N PHE A 226 1.06 2.12 1.48
CA PHE A 226 1.47 0.78 0.97
C PHE A 226 2.84 0.30 1.49
N GLU A 227 2.85 -0.85 2.18
CA GLU A 227 4.08 -1.57 2.53
C GLU A 227 4.06 -3.01 2.02
N PRO A 228 4.62 -3.26 0.83
CA PRO A 228 5.02 -4.60 0.41
C PRO A 228 6.11 -5.20 1.32
N HIS A 229 5.79 -6.38 1.85
CA HIS A 229 6.66 -7.33 2.50
C HIS A 229 6.89 -8.52 1.56
N TRP A 230 8.10 -8.68 1.07
CA TRP A 230 8.41 -9.75 0.14
C TRP A 230 8.80 -11.04 0.89
N GLN A 231 8.44 -12.21 0.39
CA GLN A 231 8.65 -13.48 1.10
C GLN A 231 8.90 -14.59 0.09
N ILE A 232 9.88 -15.50 0.30
CA ILE A 232 10.00 -16.70 -0.54
C ILE A 232 10.46 -17.88 0.33
N CYS A 233 9.82 -19.03 0.11
CA CYS A 233 9.92 -20.31 0.80
C CYS A 233 8.97 -20.45 1.99
N MET A 234 7.90 -21.20 1.75
CA MET A 234 6.99 -21.71 2.76
C MET A 234 6.97 -23.22 2.76
N ALA A 235 6.64 -23.83 3.89
CA ALA A 235 6.29 -25.24 3.97
C ALA A 235 5.03 -25.39 4.81
N GLY A 236 4.05 -26.15 4.33
CA GLY A 236 2.79 -26.35 5.02
C GLY A 236 1.67 -26.84 4.12
N TRP A 237 0.44 -26.55 4.53
CA TRP A 237 -0.77 -27.05 3.87
C TRP A 237 -1.93 -26.06 3.97
N ILE A 238 -2.84 -26.12 3.00
CA ILE A 238 -4.11 -25.40 2.96
C ILE A 238 -5.20 -26.42 2.64
N GLU A 239 -6.24 -26.47 3.47
CA GLU A 239 -7.49 -27.18 3.22
C GLU A 239 -8.52 -26.19 2.67
N TRP A 240 -8.98 -26.46 1.46
CA TRP A 240 -9.86 -25.62 0.66
C TRP A 240 -10.90 -26.47 -0.04
N ASP A 241 -12.18 -26.15 0.16
CA ASP A 241 -13.30 -26.87 -0.47
C ASP A 241 -13.26 -28.40 -0.23
N GLY A 242 -12.85 -28.80 0.98
CA GLY A 242 -12.69 -30.21 1.35
C GLY A 242 -11.42 -30.90 0.80
N GLU A 243 -10.61 -30.20 0.01
CA GLU A 243 -9.33 -30.70 -0.48
C GLU A 243 -8.16 -30.14 0.33
N ARG A 244 -7.25 -31.02 0.77
CA ARG A 244 -5.97 -30.62 1.37
C ARG A 244 -4.87 -30.52 0.32
N ILE A 245 -4.31 -29.33 0.18
CA ILE A 245 -3.19 -29.01 -0.71
C ILE A 245 -1.93 -28.84 0.12
N GLU A 246 -0.96 -29.72 -0.09
CA GLU A 246 0.35 -29.66 0.56
C GLU A 246 1.38 -29.05 -0.39
N PHE A 247 2.26 -28.21 0.14
CA PHE A 247 3.27 -27.52 -0.65
C PHE A 247 4.56 -27.34 0.12
N ASN A 248 5.65 -27.25 -0.63
CA ASN A 248 6.98 -27.02 -0.12
C ASN A 248 7.72 -26.03 -1.00
N ASN A 249 8.37 -25.05 -0.38
CA ASN A 249 9.04 -23.93 -1.03
C ASN A 249 8.15 -23.17 -2.03
N ALA A 250 6.86 -23.05 -1.72
CA ALA A 250 5.93 -22.25 -2.52
C ALA A 250 6.30 -20.75 -2.46
N PRO A 251 6.20 -20.00 -3.59
CA PRO A 251 6.35 -18.55 -3.59
C PRO A 251 5.26 -17.85 -2.78
N SER A 252 5.63 -16.84 -1.99
CA SER A 252 4.69 -16.01 -1.24
C SER A 252 4.86 -14.53 -1.48
N TYR A 253 3.84 -13.78 -1.09
CA TYR A 253 3.91 -12.33 -0.99
C TYR A 253 3.13 -11.88 0.23
N SER A 254 3.50 -10.75 0.80
CA SER A 254 2.71 -10.12 1.84
C SER A 254 2.72 -8.60 1.69
N GLU A 255 1.66 -7.94 2.11
CA GLU A 255 1.65 -6.49 2.23
C GLU A 255 0.67 -6.06 3.31
N LYS A 256 0.79 -4.80 3.71
CA LYS A 256 -0.21 -4.18 4.56
C LYS A 256 -0.49 -2.75 4.17
N ASN A 257 -1.68 -2.33 4.53
CA ASN A 257 -2.22 -1.00 4.31
C ASN A 257 -2.91 -0.53 5.58
N TRP A 258 -2.75 0.73 5.92
CA TRP A 258 -3.54 1.36 6.98
C TRP A 258 -4.00 2.72 6.48
N GLY A 259 -4.94 3.36 7.18
CA GLY A 259 -5.45 4.67 6.77
C GLY A 259 -6.89 4.89 7.22
N GLY A 260 -7.61 5.82 6.58
CA GLY A 260 -9.05 6.00 6.81
C GLY A 260 -9.94 5.05 5.98
N GLY A 261 -9.38 4.50 4.91
CA GLY A 261 -9.98 3.55 3.97
C GLY A 261 -9.03 3.36 2.78
N PHE A 262 -9.34 2.42 1.89
CA PHE A 262 -8.64 2.28 0.61
C PHE A 262 -8.79 3.55 -0.26
N PRO A 263 -7.89 3.77 -1.25
CA PRO A 263 -8.00 4.88 -2.19
C PRO A 263 -9.36 4.91 -2.90
N ARG A 264 -9.75 6.06 -3.47
CA ARG A 264 -11.05 6.15 -4.19
C ARG A 264 -11.08 5.30 -5.47
N ARG A 265 -9.91 5.06 -6.04
CA ARG A 265 -9.69 4.24 -7.23
C ARG A 265 -8.28 3.69 -7.15
N TRP A 266 -8.09 2.40 -7.38
CA TRP A 266 -6.76 1.79 -7.38
C TRP A 266 -6.69 0.58 -8.32
N PHE A 267 -5.47 0.22 -8.69
CA PHE A 267 -5.16 -1.02 -9.37
C PHE A 267 -3.92 -1.64 -8.74
N TRP A 268 -3.77 -2.95 -8.91
CA TRP A 268 -2.63 -3.69 -8.39
C TRP A 268 -2.30 -4.89 -9.29
N VAL A 269 -1.01 -5.19 -9.41
CA VAL A 269 -0.46 -6.29 -10.19
C VAL A 269 0.66 -6.91 -9.38
N GLN A 270 0.60 -8.22 -9.15
CA GLN A 270 1.62 -8.94 -8.39
C GLN A 270 1.88 -10.31 -8.98
N CYS A 271 3.16 -10.68 -9.05
CA CYS A 271 3.54 -12.01 -9.47
C CYS A 271 4.92 -12.41 -8.94
N ASN A 272 5.05 -13.68 -8.51
CA ASN A 272 6.32 -14.28 -8.10
C ASN A 272 6.61 -15.61 -8.83
N VAL A 273 5.82 -15.94 -9.85
CA VAL A 273 5.97 -17.17 -10.63
C VAL A 273 6.18 -16.77 -12.08
N PHE A 274 7.42 -16.91 -12.57
CA PHE A 274 7.78 -16.47 -13.92
C PHE A 274 8.47 -17.58 -14.70
N GLU A 275 8.24 -17.56 -16.01
CA GLU A 275 8.96 -18.33 -17.01
C GLU A 275 9.90 -17.41 -17.82
N GLY A 276 10.98 -17.98 -18.36
CA GLY A 276 11.94 -17.26 -19.22
C GLY A 276 13.07 -16.53 -18.49
N GLY A 277 13.11 -16.59 -17.15
CA GLY A 277 14.17 -16.02 -16.33
C GLY A 277 14.87 -17.07 -15.46
N SER A 278 16.09 -16.78 -15.02
CA SER A 278 16.83 -17.63 -14.08
C SER A 278 16.75 -17.10 -12.66
N GLY A 279 16.47 -17.98 -11.69
CA GLY A 279 16.38 -17.62 -10.28
C GLY A 279 15.02 -17.07 -9.88
N GLU A 280 14.95 -16.54 -8.66
CA GLU A 280 13.72 -15.98 -8.09
C GLU A 280 13.45 -14.59 -8.65
N ILE A 281 12.21 -14.36 -9.09
CA ILE A 281 11.74 -13.08 -9.62
C ILE A 281 10.46 -12.72 -8.90
N ALA A 282 10.35 -11.47 -8.47
CA ALA A 282 9.21 -10.98 -7.74
C ALA A 282 8.79 -9.60 -8.28
N LEU A 283 7.50 -9.42 -8.56
CA LEU A 283 6.89 -8.18 -9.06
C LEU A 283 5.74 -7.73 -8.15
N THR A 284 5.75 -6.45 -7.83
CA THR A 284 4.65 -5.71 -7.21
C THR A 284 4.56 -4.38 -7.91
N ALA A 285 3.39 -4.10 -8.47
CA ALA A 285 3.10 -2.85 -9.11
C ALA A 285 1.70 -2.40 -8.70
N ALA A 286 1.55 -1.12 -8.36
CA ALA A 286 0.30 -0.61 -7.84
C ALA A 286 0.15 0.86 -8.19
N GLY A 287 -1.10 1.32 -8.24
CA GLY A 287 -1.40 2.74 -8.33
C GLY A 287 -2.75 3.08 -7.74
N GLY A 288 -2.89 4.32 -7.25
CA GLY A 288 -4.09 4.76 -6.55
C GLY A 288 -4.30 6.27 -6.60
N LEU A 289 -5.57 6.66 -6.67
CA LEU A 289 -6.04 8.03 -6.46
C LEU A 289 -6.29 8.21 -4.96
N ARG A 290 -5.25 8.66 -4.25
CA ARG A 290 -5.27 8.75 -2.79
C ARG A 290 -5.54 10.17 -2.32
N GLN A 291 -6.11 10.30 -1.12
CA GLN A 291 -6.25 11.58 -0.44
C GLN A 291 -4.93 11.95 0.26
N ILE A 292 -4.50 13.21 0.15
CA ILE A 292 -3.35 13.73 0.90
C ILE A 292 -3.81 14.16 2.29
N PRO A 293 -3.31 13.56 3.39
CA PRO A 293 -3.67 13.98 4.74
C PRO A 293 -3.26 15.43 5.02
N GLY A 294 -4.15 16.22 5.63
CA GLY A 294 -3.83 17.56 6.15
C GLY A 294 -3.97 18.75 5.17
N ILE A 295 -4.23 18.49 3.88
CA ILE A 295 -4.59 19.53 2.90
C ILE A 295 -6.05 19.29 2.50
N THR A 296 -6.88 20.34 2.48
CA THR A 296 -8.30 20.27 2.11
C THR A 296 -8.50 19.47 0.82
N GLU A 297 -9.20 18.33 0.93
CA GLU A 297 -9.73 17.44 -0.14
C GLU A 297 -8.86 17.27 -1.40
N THR A 298 -7.54 17.31 -1.28
CA THR A 298 -6.65 17.15 -2.43
C THR A 298 -6.35 15.67 -2.64
N TYR A 299 -6.47 15.23 -3.90
CA TYR A 299 -6.14 13.87 -4.32
C TYR A 299 -4.92 13.89 -5.23
N GLU A 300 -4.09 12.85 -5.13
CA GLU A 300 -2.95 12.65 -6.03
C GLU A 300 -2.95 11.24 -6.61
N ASN A 301 -2.41 11.14 -7.82
CA ASN A 301 -2.10 9.85 -8.41
C ASN A 301 -0.72 9.42 -7.93
N ALA A 302 -0.68 8.33 -7.17
CA ALA A 302 0.55 7.65 -6.80
C ALA A 302 0.61 6.30 -7.48
N ALA A 303 1.79 5.90 -7.93
CA ALA A 303 2.05 4.59 -8.48
C ALA A 303 3.49 4.17 -8.22
N LEU A 304 3.73 2.86 -8.20
CA LEU A 304 5.05 2.27 -8.03
C LEU A 304 5.16 0.97 -8.83
N ILE A 305 6.41 0.60 -9.14
CA ILE A 305 6.79 -0.73 -9.64
C ILE A 305 8.05 -1.14 -8.87
N GLY A 306 8.00 -2.28 -8.22
CA GLY A 306 9.15 -2.93 -7.58
C GLY A 306 9.39 -4.29 -8.21
N VAL A 307 10.62 -4.54 -8.66
CA VAL A 307 11.04 -5.86 -9.18
C VAL A 307 12.29 -6.34 -8.46
N HIS A 308 12.23 -7.55 -7.91
CA HIS A 308 13.42 -8.26 -7.45
C HIS A 308 13.88 -9.23 -8.54
N TYR A 309 15.15 -9.13 -8.92
CA TYR A 309 15.78 -10.07 -9.84
C TYR A 309 17.29 -10.11 -9.61
N ALA A 310 17.87 -11.32 -9.60
CA ALA A 310 19.31 -11.53 -9.42
C ALA A 310 19.90 -10.82 -8.18
N GLY A 311 19.14 -10.77 -7.09
CA GLY A 311 19.53 -10.11 -5.84
C GLY A 311 19.43 -8.58 -5.84
N ILE A 312 19.02 -7.98 -6.95
CA ILE A 312 18.87 -6.54 -7.13
C ILE A 312 17.39 -6.16 -7.02
N PHE A 313 17.11 -5.07 -6.32
CA PHE A 313 15.80 -4.44 -6.27
C PHE A 313 15.73 -3.25 -7.23
N TYR A 314 14.97 -3.43 -8.31
CA TYR A 314 14.67 -2.40 -9.30
C TYR A 314 13.42 -1.63 -8.86
N GLU A 315 13.67 -0.47 -8.26
CA GLU A 315 12.62 0.40 -7.74
C GLU A 315 12.25 1.52 -8.74
N PHE A 316 10.96 1.67 -9.00
CA PHE A 316 10.40 2.77 -9.80
C PHE A 316 9.27 3.44 -9.02
N VAL A 317 9.52 4.64 -8.55
CA VAL A 317 8.67 5.39 -7.62
C VAL A 317 8.75 6.89 -7.94
N PRO A 318 7.76 7.70 -7.53
CA PRO A 318 7.67 9.10 -7.96
C PRO A 318 8.87 10.00 -7.58
N TRP A 319 9.67 9.61 -6.59
CA TRP A 319 10.87 10.35 -6.17
C TRP A 319 12.15 9.94 -6.90
N ASN A 320 12.20 8.77 -7.52
CA ASN A 320 13.39 8.30 -8.24
C ASN A 320 13.16 8.16 -9.75
N GLY A 321 11.93 8.37 -10.23
CA GLY A 321 11.55 8.15 -11.61
C GLY A 321 10.15 8.64 -11.94
N VAL A 322 9.68 8.26 -13.13
CA VAL A 322 8.33 8.54 -13.62
C VAL A 322 7.65 7.22 -13.91
N VAL A 323 6.47 7.00 -13.35
CA VAL A 323 5.65 5.81 -13.59
C VAL A 323 4.40 6.24 -14.36
N ASN A 324 4.13 5.54 -15.47
CA ASN A 324 2.96 5.71 -16.31
C ASN A 324 2.12 4.44 -16.28
N TRP A 325 0.81 4.58 -16.42
CA TRP A 325 -0.09 3.43 -16.51
C TRP A 325 -1.25 3.69 -17.46
N GLU A 326 -1.81 2.59 -17.95
CA GLU A 326 -3.10 2.50 -18.61
C GLU A 326 -3.81 1.23 -18.12
N VAL A 327 -4.92 1.40 -17.41
CA VAL A 327 -5.67 0.28 -16.83
C VAL A 327 -7.13 0.38 -17.27
N ASN A 328 -7.66 -0.68 -17.87
CA ASN A 328 -9.06 -0.74 -18.27
C ASN A 328 -9.97 -0.96 -17.05
N PRO A 329 -11.29 -0.72 -17.17
CA PRO A 329 -12.24 -1.11 -16.12
C PRO A 329 -12.10 -2.56 -15.67
N TRP A 330 -11.66 -3.45 -16.56
CA TRP A 330 -11.24 -4.82 -16.28
C TRP A 330 -10.43 -5.38 -17.45
N GLY A 331 -9.63 -6.41 -17.21
CA GLY A 331 -9.03 -7.26 -18.25
C GLY A 331 -7.72 -6.77 -18.86
N TYR A 332 -7.26 -5.55 -18.55
CA TYR A 332 -6.02 -5.00 -19.10
C TYR A 332 -5.33 -4.02 -18.15
N TRP A 333 -4.04 -4.26 -17.91
CA TRP A 333 -3.14 -3.41 -17.13
C TRP A 333 -1.85 -3.23 -17.92
N PHE A 334 -1.47 -2.00 -18.17
CA PHE A 334 -0.15 -1.65 -18.70
C PHE A 334 0.51 -0.63 -17.80
N MET A 335 1.78 -0.86 -17.47
CA MET A 335 2.60 0.14 -16.79
C MET A 335 3.98 0.22 -17.42
N SER A 336 4.54 1.43 -17.41
CA SER A 336 5.92 1.68 -17.80
C SER A 336 6.56 2.67 -16.84
N ALA A 337 7.85 2.51 -16.57
CA ALA A 337 8.57 3.47 -15.76
C ALA A 337 10.03 3.63 -16.17
N ASP A 338 10.57 4.80 -15.84
CA ASP A 338 11.97 5.16 -16.03
C ASP A 338 12.52 5.83 -14.77
N ASN A 339 13.65 5.33 -14.26
CA ASN A 339 14.35 5.89 -13.09
C ASN A 339 15.73 6.49 -13.42
N GLY A 340 15.94 6.86 -14.68
CA GLY A 340 17.19 7.39 -15.23
C GLY A 340 18.28 6.35 -15.49
N ARG A 341 18.21 5.17 -14.86
CA ARG A 341 19.18 4.07 -15.03
C ARG A 341 18.56 2.84 -15.70
N HIS A 342 17.28 2.62 -15.46
CA HIS A 342 16.55 1.48 -15.96
C HIS A 342 15.21 1.94 -16.52
N VAL A 343 14.71 1.16 -17.48
CA VAL A 343 13.35 1.24 -18.02
C VAL A 343 12.65 -0.07 -17.71
N VAL A 344 11.41 -0.02 -17.25
CA VAL A 344 10.56 -1.20 -17.06
C VAL A 344 9.27 -1.04 -17.84
N GLU A 345 8.80 -2.14 -18.40
CA GLU A 345 7.44 -2.27 -18.94
C GLU A 345 6.83 -3.56 -18.42
N LEU A 346 5.56 -3.47 -18.02
CA LEU A 346 4.75 -4.62 -17.71
C LEU A 346 3.39 -4.49 -18.38
N GLU A 347 2.94 -5.60 -18.94
CA GLU A 347 1.64 -5.72 -19.58
C GLU A 347 0.95 -6.97 -19.04
N ALA A 348 -0.24 -6.81 -18.48
CA ALA A 348 -1.03 -7.90 -17.96
C ALA A 348 -2.45 -7.88 -18.49
N ARG A 349 -3.00 -9.08 -18.69
CA ARG A 349 -4.33 -9.32 -19.24
C ARG A 349 -4.98 -10.51 -18.56
N THR A 350 -6.31 -10.51 -18.54
CA THR A 350 -7.10 -11.68 -18.16
C THR A 350 -8.41 -11.67 -18.92
N ASP A 351 -8.85 -12.85 -19.33
CA ASP A 351 -10.20 -13.08 -19.86
C ASP A 351 -11.15 -13.58 -18.76
N ASP A 352 -10.63 -13.92 -17.58
CA ASP A 352 -11.43 -14.36 -16.45
C ASP A 352 -12.34 -13.23 -15.96
N PRO A 353 -13.57 -13.57 -15.54
CA PRO A 353 -14.51 -12.58 -15.06
C PRO A 353 -14.05 -11.93 -13.77
N GLY A 354 -13.09 -12.50 -13.04
CA GLY A 354 -12.60 -12.06 -11.74
C GLY A 354 -13.64 -12.19 -10.62
N THR A 355 -13.16 -12.15 -9.39
CA THR A 355 -13.96 -12.30 -8.17
C THR A 355 -14.11 -10.97 -7.46
N THR A 356 -15.34 -10.64 -7.06
CA THR A 356 -15.62 -9.40 -6.33
C THR A 356 -15.30 -9.62 -4.84
N LEU A 357 -14.25 -8.94 -4.37
CA LEU A 357 -13.78 -8.98 -3.00
C LEU A 357 -14.26 -7.76 -2.20
N ARG A 358 -14.18 -7.86 -0.87
CA ARG A 358 -14.45 -6.73 0.02
C ARG A 358 -13.17 -5.97 0.33
N ALA A 359 -13.29 -4.64 0.47
CA ALA A 359 -12.20 -3.77 0.90
C ALA A 359 -12.75 -2.71 1.87
N PRO A 360 -12.01 -2.29 2.91
CA PRO A 360 -12.39 -1.18 3.79
C PRO A 360 -12.47 0.15 3.02
N THR A 361 -13.66 0.74 2.96
CA THR A 361 -13.93 2.03 2.29
C THR A 361 -14.35 3.10 3.29
N MET A 362 -14.10 4.37 2.95
CA MET A 362 -14.49 5.48 3.84
C MET A 362 -16.00 5.64 4.00
N GLU A 363 -16.75 5.17 3.01
CA GLU A 363 -18.20 5.35 2.85
C GLU A 363 -19.01 4.14 3.34
N ALA A 364 -18.47 2.92 3.25
CA ALA A 364 -19.23 1.68 3.50
C ALA A 364 -18.50 0.65 4.37
N GLY A 365 -17.28 0.94 4.86
CA GLY A 365 -16.47 -0.02 5.59
C GLY A 365 -16.02 -1.18 4.71
N LEU A 366 -15.85 -2.38 5.26
CA LEU A 366 -15.54 -3.60 4.51
C LEU A 366 -16.69 -4.00 3.54
N ALA A 367 -16.63 -3.45 2.33
CA ALA A 367 -17.69 -3.55 1.32
C ALA A 367 -17.18 -4.11 -0.01
N PRO A 368 -18.05 -4.72 -0.85
CA PRO A 368 -17.69 -5.22 -2.18
C PRO A 368 -17.24 -4.08 -3.10
N ALA A 369 -15.94 -3.80 -3.09
CA ALA A 369 -15.34 -2.62 -3.70
C ALA A 369 -14.05 -2.95 -4.47
N CYS A 370 -13.70 -4.22 -4.55
CA CYS A 370 -12.50 -4.74 -5.18
C CYS A 370 -12.88 -5.87 -6.13
N LYS A 371 -12.16 -5.99 -7.23
CA LYS A 371 -12.27 -7.08 -8.19
C LYS A 371 -10.86 -7.60 -8.46
N ASP A 372 -10.64 -8.90 -8.23
CA ASP A 372 -9.33 -9.55 -8.25
C ASP A 372 -9.40 -10.90 -9.00
N THR A 373 -8.28 -11.37 -9.51
CA THR A 373 -8.08 -12.72 -10.06
C THR A 373 -6.61 -13.12 -9.96
N CYS A 374 -6.34 -14.41 -9.75
CA CYS A 374 -4.99 -14.95 -9.82
C CYS A 374 -4.61 -15.57 -11.18
N PHE A 375 -5.50 -15.49 -12.16
CA PHE A 375 -5.33 -16.06 -13.51
C PHE A 375 -4.90 -15.01 -14.55
N GLY A 376 -4.01 -14.11 -14.14
CA GLY A 376 -3.44 -13.10 -15.02
C GLY A 376 -2.29 -13.61 -15.89
N ILE A 377 -2.34 -13.30 -17.18
CA ILE A 377 -1.19 -13.41 -18.09
C ILE A 377 -0.42 -12.11 -17.99
N LEU A 378 0.89 -12.19 -17.74
CA LEU A 378 1.77 -11.06 -17.52
C LEU A 378 3.02 -11.18 -18.38
N LYS A 379 3.44 -10.08 -18.99
CA LYS A 379 4.76 -9.86 -19.58
C LYS A 379 5.50 -8.80 -18.77
N LEU A 380 6.74 -9.07 -18.40
CA LEU A 380 7.60 -8.12 -17.69
C LEU A 380 8.95 -8.01 -18.38
N GLN A 381 9.38 -6.78 -18.66
CA GLN A 381 10.66 -6.51 -19.29
C GLN A 381 11.37 -5.34 -18.61
N ILE A 382 12.70 -5.47 -18.44
CA ILE A 382 13.57 -4.44 -17.88
C ILE A 382 14.77 -4.23 -18.80
N TRP A 383 15.14 -2.97 -19.03
CA TRP A 383 16.31 -2.57 -19.80
C TRP A 383 17.18 -1.60 -19.02
N GLU A 384 18.47 -1.55 -19.35
CA GLU A 384 19.33 -0.40 -19.03
C GLU A 384 18.85 0.85 -19.80
N ARG A 385 19.01 2.03 -19.22
CA ARG A 385 18.75 3.31 -19.88
C ARG A 385 20.03 3.83 -20.52
N ARG A 386 20.02 4.10 -21.84
CA ARG A 386 21.17 4.72 -22.53
C ARG A 386 21.20 6.23 -22.32
N TYR A 387 22.38 6.81 -22.50
CA TYR A 387 22.62 8.26 -22.39
C TYR A 387 21.79 9.08 -23.41
N ASP A 388 21.45 8.47 -24.55
CA ASP A 388 20.63 9.09 -25.61
C ASP A 388 19.12 9.03 -25.32
N GLY A 389 18.73 8.46 -24.16
CA GLY A 389 17.34 8.30 -23.76
C GLY A 389 16.65 7.03 -24.29
N SER A 390 17.32 6.20 -25.08
CA SER A 390 16.76 4.95 -25.62
C SER A 390 16.91 3.75 -24.67
N LYS A 391 16.14 2.68 -24.94
CA LYS A 391 16.30 1.39 -24.26
C LYS A 391 17.62 0.74 -24.66
N GLY A 392 18.43 0.44 -23.66
CA GLY A 392 19.74 -0.18 -23.75
C GLY A 392 19.70 -1.70 -23.81
N LYS A 393 20.64 -2.32 -23.08
CA LYS A 393 20.71 -3.77 -22.92
C LYS A 393 19.48 -4.27 -22.18
N LEU A 394 18.90 -5.37 -22.67
CA LEU A 394 17.83 -6.09 -21.98
C LEU A 394 18.41 -6.81 -20.74
N ILE A 395 17.80 -6.55 -19.58
CA ILE A 395 18.18 -7.12 -18.28
C ILE A 395 17.30 -8.32 -17.96
N LEU A 396 15.99 -8.19 -18.15
CA LEU A 396 14.98 -9.18 -17.81
C LEU A 396 13.90 -9.20 -18.88
N ASP A 397 13.47 -10.39 -19.28
CA ASP A 397 12.37 -10.60 -20.21
C ASP A 397 11.65 -11.90 -19.87
N VAL A 398 10.52 -11.79 -19.17
CA VAL A 398 9.84 -12.93 -18.58
C VAL A 398 8.32 -12.82 -18.75
N SER A 399 7.66 -13.96 -18.61
CA SER A 399 6.20 -14.04 -18.65
C SER A 399 5.66 -14.90 -17.52
N SER A 400 4.39 -14.70 -17.18
CA SER A 400 3.66 -15.50 -16.20
C SER A 400 2.22 -15.70 -16.65
N ASN A 401 1.60 -16.77 -16.18
CA ASN A 401 0.16 -17.02 -16.27
C ASN A 401 -0.50 -17.16 -14.88
N MET A 402 0.16 -16.63 -13.84
CA MET A 402 -0.28 -16.66 -12.43
C MET A 402 -0.20 -15.28 -11.75
N ALA A 403 -0.29 -14.21 -12.55
CA ALA A 403 -0.29 -12.87 -12.00
C ALA A 403 -1.62 -12.61 -11.29
N ALA A 404 -1.55 -12.03 -10.08
CA ALA A 404 -2.72 -11.49 -9.43
C ALA A 404 -2.99 -10.08 -9.96
N LEU A 405 -4.22 -9.81 -10.39
CA LEU A 405 -4.63 -8.60 -11.08
C LEU A 405 -5.87 -8.02 -10.44
N GLU A 406 -5.75 -6.78 -9.98
CA GLU A 406 -6.80 -6.13 -9.20
C GLU A 406 -7.15 -4.75 -9.76
N VAL A 407 -8.44 -4.43 -9.69
CA VAL A 407 -8.96 -3.05 -9.69
C VAL A 407 -9.91 -2.87 -8.52
N GLY A 408 -9.92 -1.68 -7.94
CA GLY A 408 -10.90 -1.38 -6.91
C GLY A 408 -11.27 0.09 -6.81
N GLY A 409 -12.25 0.33 -5.96
CA GLY A 409 -12.93 1.60 -5.81
C GLY A 409 -13.78 1.89 -7.03
N GLY A 410 -13.81 3.16 -7.42
CA GLY A 410 -14.48 3.59 -8.64
C GLY A 410 -15.49 4.72 -8.40
N PRO A 411 -16.44 4.90 -9.32
CA PRO A 411 -16.73 4.02 -10.46
C PRO A 411 -15.65 3.99 -11.56
N TRP A 412 -15.52 2.85 -12.25
CA TRP A 412 -14.64 2.63 -13.41
C TRP A 412 -15.45 2.68 -14.73
N PHE A 413 -15.56 3.86 -15.36
CA PHE A 413 -16.33 4.02 -16.60
C PHE A 413 -15.49 3.97 -17.89
N SER A 414 -14.19 4.20 -17.77
CA SER A 414 -13.27 4.28 -18.90
C SER A 414 -11.85 3.89 -18.46
N PRO A 415 -10.97 3.55 -19.41
CA PRO A 415 -9.57 3.31 -19.11
C PRO A 415 -8.96 4.47 -18.31
N TRP A 416 -8.23 4.13 -17.26
CA TRP A 416 -7.47 5.08 -16.47
C TRP A 416 -6.06 5.17 -17.02
N LYS A 417 -5.76 6.27 -17.71
CA LYS A 417 -4.40 6.64 -18.07
C LYS A 417 -3.88 7.65 -17.08
N GLY A 418 -2.65 7.47 -16.61
CA GLY A 418 -2.05 8.42 -15.70
C GLY A 418 -0.54 8.31 -15.65
N GLN A 419 0.03 9.32 -15.00
CA GLN A 419 1.45 9.45 -14.73
C GLN A 419 1.59 9.92 -13.29
N THR A 420 2.62 9.45 -12.60
CA THR A 420 2.95 9.93 -11.25
C THR A 420 3.28 11.41 -11.29
N SER A 421 2.63 12.20 -10.45
CA SER A 421 2.97 13.61 -10.25
C SER A 421 3.59 13.78 -8.86
N THR A 422 4.85 14.18 -8.79
CA THR A 422 5.47 14.54 -7.51
C THR A 422 5.37 16.06 -7.32
N PRO A 423 4.61 16.56 -6.33
CA PRO A 423 4.65 17.99 -6.01
C PRO A 423 6.10 18.39 -5.68
N ALA A 424 6.60 19.47 -6.29
CA ALA A 424 8.00 19.90 -6.15
C ALA A 424 8.46 20.10 -4.69
N VAL A 425 7.52 20.40 -3.79
CA VAL A 425 7.75 20.54 -2.35
C VAL A 425 8.00 19.18 -1.68
N LEU A 426 7.29 18.13 -2.09
CA LEU A 426 7.50 16.77 -1.57
C LEU A 426 8.87 16.22 -2.00
N LYS A 427 9.27 16.50 -3.24
CA LYS A 427 10.59 16.09 -3.78
C LYS A 427 11.76 16.60 -2.91
N ARG A 428 11.72 17.87 -2.49
CA ARG A 428 12.74 18.45 -1.61
C ARG A 428 12.74 17.90 -0.17
N ALA A 429 11.56 17.52 0.34
CA ALA A 429 11.46 16.89 1.66
C ALA A 429 11.86 15.40 1.62
N LEU A 430 11.72 14.74 0.47
CA LEU A 430 12.07 13.34 0.22
C LEU A 430 13.58 13.12 -0.01
N GLU A 431 14.28 14.12 -0.53
CA GLU A 431 15.74 14.07 -0.77
C GLU A 431 16.58 14.36 0.50
N LEU A 432 15.96 14.71 1.64
CA LEU A 432 16.67 14.88 2.91
C LEU A 432 16.92 13.52 3.57
N PRO A 433 18.19 13.08 3.73
CA PRO A 433 18.52 11.79 4.33
C PRO A 433 18.41 11.90 5.85
N ILE A 434 17.19 11.92 6.37
CA ILE A 434 16.98 11.80 7.82
C ILE A 434 16.88 10.30 8.12
N ASP A 435 17.97 9.73 8.63
CA ASP A 435 18.00 8.38 9.17
C ASP A 435 17.31 8.37 10.54
N VAL A 436 15.97 8.33 10.50
CA VAL A 436 15.13 8.34 11.70
C VAL A 436 15.38 7.09 12.55
N ASP A 437 15.61 5.92 11.92
CA ASP A 437 15.85 4.66 12.64
C ASP A 437 17.25 4.60 13.27
N GLY A 438 18.29 5.10 12.61
CA GLY A 438 19.64 5.21 13.18
C GLY A 438 19.72 6.13 14.39
N PHE A 439 18.98 7.25 14.38
CA PHE A 439 18.92 8.18 15.52
C PHE A 439 18.28 7.56 16.76
N PHE A 440 17.22 6.76 16.61
CA PHE A 440 16.51 6.13 17.74
C PHE A 440 17.10 4.78 18.18
N ASN A 441 17.87 4.09 17.34
CA ASN A 441 18.62 2.89 17.77
C ASN A 441 19.72 3.22 18.81
N ALA A 442 20.20 4.46 18.85
CA ALA A 442 21.12 4.95 19.89
C ALA A 442 20.43 5.26 21.23
N VAL A 443 19.10 5.40 21.25
CA VAL A 443 18.32 5.73 22.46
C VAL A 443 16.97 4.96 22.50
N PRO A 444 16.98 3.63 22.76
CA PRO A 444 15.81 2.77 22.62
C PRO A 444 14.60 3.19 23.46
N LEU A 445 14.83 3.87 24.59
CA LEU A 445 13.79 4.32 25.52
C LEU A 445 12.89 5.43 24.95
N PHE A 446 13.33 6.13 23.89
CA PHE A 446 12.63 7.28 23.30
C PHE A 446 12.09 7.00 21.89
N LYS A 447 12.11 5.74 21.43
CA LYS A 447 11.56 5.38 20.11
C LYS A 447 10.02 5.58 20.13
N PRO A 448 9.48 6.60 19.45
CA PRO A 448 8.04 6.86 19.45
C PRO A 448 7.34 5.79 18.58
N PRO A 449 6.28 5.15 19.08
CA PRO A 449 5.59 4.09 18.35
C PRO A 449 4.69 4.67 17.27
N GLY A 450 4.69 4.06 16.08
CA GLY A 450 3.56 4.01 15.13
C GLY A 450 3.06 5.31 14.48
N LEU A 451 2.96 6.43 15.20
CA LEU A 451 2.57 7.76 14.76
C LEU A 451 2.49 8.66 16.01
N SER A 452 3.60 9.30 16.43
CA SER A 452 3.50 10.43 17.38
C SER A 452 4.60 11.47 17.33
N LEU A 453 5.65 11.31 16.50
CA LEU A 453 6.70 12.35 16.35
C LEU A 453 6.58 13.22 15.10
N GLN A 454 5.56 13.01 14.26
CA GLN A 454 5.45 13.71 12.98
C GLN A 454 4.77 15.08 13.06
N LEU A 455 3.94 15.34 14.08
CA LEU A 455 3.36 16.67 14.29
C LEU A 455 4.42 17.68 14.73
N ALA A 456 5.40 17.29 15.55
CA ALA A 456 6.49 18.17 15.96
C ALA A 456 7.48 18.44 14.82
N GLY A 457 7.82 17.42 14.02
CA GLY A 457 8.70 17.59 12.86
C GLY A 457 8.07 18.41 11.73
N LEU A 458 6.79 18.18 11.43
CA LEU A 458 6.05 18.96 10.43
C LEU A 458 5.74 20.37 10.94
N GLN A 459 5.40 20.56 12.23
CA GLN A 459 5.27 21.89 12.82
C GLN A 459 6.60 22.63 12.78
N LEU A 460 7.73 22.01 13.16
CA LEU A 460 9.04 22.65 13.10
C LEU A 460 9.43 22.99 11.66
N PHE A 461 9.15 22.11 10.69
CA PHE A 461 9.42 22.34 9.27
C PHE A 461 8.52 23.44 8.66
N LEU A 462 7.23 23.48 9.01
CA LEU A 462 6.32 24.56 8.63
C LEU A 462 6.72 25.87 9.31
N PHE A 463 7.15 25.84 10.58
CA PHE A 463 7.60 27.00 11.34
C PHE A 463 8.91 27.57 10.78
N LEU A 464 9.86 26.71 10.36
CA LEU A 464 11.11 27.11 9.72
C LEU A 464 10.90 27.63 8.29
N ASN A 465 9.95 27.08 7.52
CA ASN A 465 9.64 27.58 6.17
C ASN A 465 8.77 28.86 6.19
N LEU A 466 7.89 29.02 7.18
CA LEU A 466 7.15 30.26 7.39
C LEU A 466 8.11 31.37 7.82
N THR A 467 9.01 31.12 8.79
CA THR A 467 10.01 32.12 9.21
C THR A 467 11.06 32.41 8.14
N GLY A 468 11.45 31.44 7.32
CA GLY A 468 12.34 31.64 6.16
C GLY A 468 11.75 32.55 5.06
N LYS A 469 10.43 32.57 4.89
CA LYS A 469 9.76 33.52 3.98
C LYS A 469 9.62 34.93 4.56
N TYR A 470 9.59 35.08 5.89
CA TYR A 470 9.58 36.40 6.55
C TYR A 470 10.97 37.00 6.76
N ALA A 471 12.04 36.18 6.75
CA ALA A 471 13.42 36.66 6.87
C ALA A 471 13.99 37.28 5.57
N CYS A 472 13.35 37.04 4.41
CA CYS A 472 13.85 37.50 3.11
C CYS A 472 13.16 38.80 2.60
N GLN A 473 12.53 39.57 3.48
CA GLN A 473 11.92 40.88 3.15
C GLN A 473 12.44 42.06 3.98
N TYR A 474 13.49 41.87 4.80
CA TYR A 474 14.12 42.94 5.57
C TYR A 474 15.65 42.90 5.46
N THR A 475 16.17 43.01 4.25
CA THR A 475 17.55 43.47 3.98
C THR A 475 17.64 44.06 2.58
N SER A 476 16.94 45.17 2.35
CA SER A 476 17.21 46.07 1.23
C SER A 476 17.03 47.51 1.69
N GLY A 477 18.13 48.16 2.03
CA GLY A 477 18.16 49.55 2.47
C GLY A 477 19.59 50.04 2.60
N CYS A 478 20.11 50.55 1.48
CA CYS A 478 21.12 51.60 1.29
C CYS A 478 22.36 51.65 2.21
N ILE A 479 23.55 51.68 1.60
CA ILE A 479 24.42 52.87 1.54
C ILE A 479 25.40 52.70 0.38
N ASP A 480 25.38 53.69 -0.52
CA ASP A 480 26.37 53.97 -1.56
C ASP A 480 27.58 54.68 -0.92
N SER A 481 28.81 54.31 -1.30
CA SER A 481 29.86 55.31 -1.62
C SER A 481 31.13 54.65 -2.18
N SER A 482 31.59 55.30 -3.25
CA SER A 482 32.74 55.11 -4.12
C SER A 482 34.13 55.10 -3.44
N ASN A 483 35.05 54.25 -3.92
CA ASN A 483 36.30 54.62 -4.62
C ASN A 483 37.37 53.51 -4.58
N GLY A 484 37.87 53.11 -5.76
CA GLY A 484 39.30 52.96 -6.09
C GLY A 484 40.09 51.74 -5.55
N PRO A 485 40.93 51.07 -6.37
CA PRO A 485 41.51 49.76 -6.05
C PRO A 485 42.97 49.83 -5.60
N THR A 486 43.44 48.83 -4.84
CA THR A 486 44.86 48.42 -4.84
C THR A 486 45.07 47.01 -4.27
N GLN A 487 46.11 46.39 -4.84
CA GLN A 487 46.65 45.06 -4.60
C GLN A 487 47.29 44.89 -3.21
N GLU A 488 47.44 43.60 -2.85
CA GLU A 488 48.63 42.94 -2.27
C GLU A 488 48.38 42.16 -0.99
N GLY A 489 48.91 40.93 -0.99
CA GLY A 489 49.85 40.55 0.06
C GLY A 489 49.36 39.59 1.14
N PHE A 490 49.63 38.30 0.93
CA PHE A 490 50.32 37.37 1.85
C PHE A 490 50.02 37.39 3.37
N GLY A 491 49.79 36.20 3.94
CA GLY A 491 50.04 36.00 5.37
C GLY A 491 49.47 34.72 5.97
N THR A 492 50.18 33.62 5.79
CA THR A 492 49.94 32.28 6.35
C THR A 492 50.33 32.19 7.85
N ILE A 493 49.83 31.13 8.53
CA ILE A 493 50.31 30.50 9.79
C ILE A 493 49.82 31.19 11.09
N GLY A 494 49.32 30.50 12.11
CA GLY A 494 49.23 29.06 12.39
C GLY A 494 48.52 28.76 13.71
N SER A 495 48.38 27.46 13.97
CA SER A 495 47.78 26.86 15.15
C SER A 495 48.50 27.19 16.45
N VAL A 496 47.76 27.30 17.56
CA VAL A 496 48.21 26.81 18.87
C VAL A 496 47.02 26.24 19.64
N ALA A 497 47.19 25.01 20.12
CA ALA A 497 46.28 24.29 20.98
C ALA A 497 46.54 24.57 22.48
N SER A 498 45.56 24.18 23.29
CA SER A 498 45.65 23.73 24.69
C SER A 498 45.84 24.77 25.80
N ARG A 499 44.91 24.76 26.77
CA ARG A 499 45.16 24.25 28.13
C ARG A 499 43.92 24.27 29.02
N GLU A 500 43.75 23.16 29.74
CA GLU A 500 42.87 22.99 30.90
C GLU A 500 43.38 23.77 32.13
N HIS A 501 42.49 24.29 32.98
CA HIS A 501 42.59 24.07 34.43
C HIS A 501 41.30 24.37 35.24
N ARG A 502 40.95 23.35 36.03
CA ARG A 502 40.39 23.29 37.41
C ARG A 502 39.20 24.16 37.88
N ARG A 503 38.22 23.39 38.39
CA ARG A 503 37.34 23.51 39.59
C ARG A 503 37.63 24.67 40.56
N ASP A 504 36.56 25.34 41.01
CA ASP A 504 36.10 25.26 42.41
C ASP A 504 34.65 25.76 42.62
N GLN A 505 34.08 25.30 43.73
CA GLN A 505 32.68 25.39 44.19
C GLN A 505 32.22 26.81 44.58
N MET A 506 30.91 27.08 44.54
CA MET A 506 30.16 27.74 45.63
C MET A 506 28.63 27.69 45.39
N GLN A 507 27.90 27.56 46.49
CA GLN A 507 26.48 27.28 46.62
C GLN A 507 25.57 28.50 46.41
N GLY A 508 24.32 28.23 45.99
CA GLY A 508 23.12 28.82 46.62
C GLY A 508 22.43 29.98 45.90
N ARG A 509 21.24 29.72 45.33
CA ARG A 509 19.96 30.35 45.72
C ARG A 509 18.80 29.87 44.84
N ARG A 510 17.67 29.58 45.51
CA ARG A 510 16.34 29.32 44.92
C ARG A 510 15.82 30.57 44.20
N GLY A 511 15.13 30.37 43.08
CA GLY A 511 14.28 31.38 42.45
C GLY A 511 13.43 30.79 41.33
N ARG A 512 12.14 30.59 41.60
CA ARG A 512 11.11 30.28 40.59
C ARG A 512 11.08 31.43 39.56
N MET A 513 11.02 31.10 38.27
CA MET A 513 10.76 32.09 37.23
C MET A 513 9.45 31.75 36.52
N ALA A 514 8.43 32.55 36.83
CA ALA A 514 7.21 32.67 36.08
C ALA A 514 7.52 33.37 34.75
N VAL A 515 6.98 32.85 33.64
CA VAL A 515 7.05 33.50 32.33
C VAL A 515 5.88 34.48 32.24
N LEU A 516 6.23 35.77 32.21
CA LEU A 516 5.33 36.89 31.99
C LEU A 516 5.06 37.00 30.49
N LEU A 517 3.78 36.91 30.10
CA LEU A 517 3.29 37.26 28.76
C LEU A 517 3.29 38.78 28.61
N VAL A 518 4.05 39.31 27.66
CA VAL A 518 3.92 40.69 27.18
C VAL A 518 3.44 40.63 25.73
N GLY A 519 2.26 41.20 25.51
CA GLY A 519 1.62 41.32 24.21
C GLY A 519 2.31 42.34 23.31
N SER A 520 2.10 42.20 22.00
CA SER A 520 2.38 43.25 21.03
C SER A 520 1.32 43.23 19.92
N THR A 521 0.75 44.42 19.75
CA THR A 521 -0.35 44.84 18.91
C THR A 521 -0.01 44.70 17.42
N VAL A 522 -0.91 44.10 16.63
CA VAL A 522 -0.85 44.14 15.15
C VAL A 522 -1.91 45.10 14.63
N ALA A 523 -1.43 46.04 13.80
CA ALA A 523 -2.18 47.12 13.21
C ALA A 523 -3.22 46.64 12.18
N VAL A 524 -4.36 47.34 12.19
CA VAL A 524 -5.50 47.20 11.29
C VAL A 524 -5.14 47.69 9.88
N ARG A 525 -5.34 46.86 8.85
CA ARG A 525 -5.37 47.30 7.44
C ARG A 525 -6.59 46.72 6.69
N ARG A 526 -7.51 47.65 6.37
CA ARG A 526 -8.59 47.72 5.34
C ARG A 526 -9.40 46.47 4.96
N LYS A 527 -10.63 46.44 5.49
CA LYS A 527 -11.79 45.54 5.23
C LYS A 527 -12.54 45.78 3.89
N GLY A 528 -11.89 46.30 2.85
CA GLY A 528 -12.58 46.84 1.67
C GLY A 528 -12.68 45.93 0.43
N GLU A 529 -11.73 45.01 0.23
CA GLU A 529 -11.63 44.25 -1.04
C GLU A 529 -12.11 42.80 -0.93
N GLU A 530 -12.11 42.19 0.26
CA GLU A 530 -12.61 40.82 0.47
C GLU A 530 -14.15 40.69 0.34
N SER A 531 -14.90 41.77 0.56
CA SER A 531 -16.37 41.77 0.46
C SER A 531 -16.85 41.68 -0.98
N ALA A 532 -16.20 42.37 -1.93
CA ALA A 532 -16.56 42.36 -3.35
C ALA A 532 -16.22 41.03 -4.05
N GLN A 533 -15.24 40.29 -3.55
CA GLN A 533 -14.84 38.99 -4.10
C GLN A 533 -15.72 37.86 -3.56
N ARG A 534 -16.13 37.93 -2.29
CA ARG A 534 -17.17 37.03 -1.72
C ARG A 534 -18.53 37.19 -2.39
N GLN A 535 -18.95 38.41 -2.70
CA GLN A 535 -20.26 38.64 -3.34
C GLN A 535 -20.31 38.14 -4.79
N ARG A 536 -19.19 38.21 -5.53
CA ARG A 536 -19.09 37.64 -6.89
C ARG A 536 -19.13 36.11 -6.86
N CYS A 537 -18.42 35.48 -5.93
CA CYS A 537 -18.44 34.02 -5.76
C CYS A 537 -19.86 33.50 -5.44
N LEU A 538 -20.58 34.19 -4.55
CA LEU A 538 -21.97 33.83 -4.21
C LEU A 538 -22.94 34.01 -5.40
N GLN A 539 -22.74 35.01 -6.25
CA GLN A 539 -23.56 35.18 -7.46
C GLN A 539 -23.28 34.10 -8.52
N GLU A 540 -22.03 33.66 -8.64
CA GLU A 540 -21.64 32.56 -9.55
C GLU A 540 -22.20 31.21 -9.07
N GLU A 541 -22.16 30.92 -7.77
CA GLU A 541 -22.76 29.71 -7.19
C GLU A 541 -24.28 29.70 -7.36
N GLN A 542 -24.97 30.82 -7.12
CA GLN A 542 -26.40 30.93 -7.35
C GLN A 542 -26.78 30.77 -8.83
N GLY A 543 -25.94 31.28 -9.74
CA GLY A 543 -26.09 31.07 -11.19
C GLY A 543 -25.91 29.61 -11.60
N ALA A 544 -24.92 28.92 -11.01
CA ALA A 544 -24.68 27.50 -11.26
C ALA A 544 -25.81 26.61 -10.74
N ALA A 545 -26.32 26.89 -9.53
CA ALA A 545 -27.46 26.18 -8.95
C ALA A 545 -28.73 26.34 -9.80
N ARG A 546 -28.99 27.55 -10.32
CA ARG A 546 -30.14 27.83 -11.19
C ARG A 546 -30.06 27.06 -12.52
N ARG A 547 -28.86 27.02 -13.14
CA ARG A 547 -28.62 26.23 -14.36
C ARG A 547 -28.82 24.73 -14.13
N MET A 548 -28.37 24.18 -13.01
CA MET A 548 -28.64 22.79 -12.64
C MET A 548 -30.14 22.51 -12.46
N GLY A 549 -30.87 23.41 -11.81
CA GLY A 549 -32.32 23.28 -11.64
C GLY A 549 -33.07 23.22 -12.98
N GLU A 550 -32.66 24.03 -13.96
CA GLU A 550 -33.22 24.03 -15.30
C GLU A 550 -32.91 22.74 -16.08
N VAL A 551 -31.70 22.19 -15.94
CA VAL A 551 -31.32 20.90 -16.55
C VAL A 551 -32.14 19.75 -15.97
N VAL A 552 -32.32 19.72 -14.64
CA VAL A 552 -33.14 18.68 -13.97
C VAL A 552 -34.61 18.79 -14.37
N GLN A 553 -35.15 19.99 -14.51
CA GLN A 553 -36.52 20.18 -15.02
C GLN A 553 -36.69 19.70 -16.46
N ARG A 554 -35.73 19.98 -17.35
CA ARG A 554 -35.76 19.48 -18.74
C ARG A 554 -35.71 17.95 -18.80
N GLN A 555 -34.85 17.32 -18.01
CA GLN A 555 -34.79 15.85 -17.93
C GLN A 555 -36.09 15.23 -17.42
N ARG A 556 -36.74 15.84 -16.43
CA ARG A 556 -38.07 15.38 -15.95
C ARG A 556 -39.16 15.52 -17.01
N GLN A 557 -39.16 16.61 -17.80
CA GLN A 557 -40.11 16.79 -18.89
C GLN A 557 -39.87 15.78 -20.03
N GLU A 558 -38.62 15.48 -20.36
CA GLU A 558 -38.27 14.46 -21.36
C GLU A 558 -38.67 13.05 -20.90
N GLN A 559 -38.44 12.72 -19.62
CA GLN A 559 -38.87 11.45 -19.04
C GLN A 559 -40.40 11.30 -19.09
N GLY A 560 -41.15 12.35 -18.72
CA GLY A 560 -42.60 12.37 -18.80
C GLY A 560 -43.13 12.19 -20.23
N ARG A 561 -42.46 12.76 -21.24
CA ARG A 561 -42.78 12.55 -22.66
C ARG A 561 -42.50 11.12 -23.12
N ARG A 562 -41.40 10.50 -22.67
CA ARG A 562 -41.09 9.09 -22.97
C ARG A 562 -42.12 8.14 -22.35
N ASP A 563 -42.54 8.39 -21.13
CA ASP A 563 -43.52 7.55 -20.42
C ASP A 563 -44.93 7.71 -21.02
N ALA A 564 -45.31 8.92 -21.44
CA ALA A 564 -46.54 9.15 -22.20
C ALA A 564 -46.51 8.44 -23.57
N GLY A 565 -45.35 8.42 -24.24
CA GLY A 565 -45.14 7.66 -25.48
C GLY A 565 -45.32 6.16 -25.28
N LYS A 566 -44.73 5.58 -24.23
CA LYS A 566 -44.87 4.16 -23.88
C LYS A 566 -46.33 3.78 -23.58
N LYS A 567 -47.06 4.61 -22.80
CA LYS A 567 -48.49 4.37 -22.53
C LYS A 567 -49.36 4.45 -23.79
N LYS A 568 -49.00 5.29 -24.76
CA LYS A 568 -49.73 5.43 -26.04
C LYS A 568 -49.48 4.24 -26.98
N VAL A 569 -48.29 3.64 -26.95
CA VAL A 569 -47.98 2.40 -27.66
C VAL A 569 -48.70 1.21 -27.03
N GLN A 570 -48.73 1.15 -25.69
CA GLN A 570 -49.39 0.05 -24.98
C GLN A 570 -50.92 0.05 -25.15
N ARG A 571 -51.55 1.22 -25.30
CA ARG A 571 -52.98 1.35 -25.66
C ARG A 571 -53.31 1.07 -27.13
N ARG A 572 -52.32 0.97 -28.02
CA ARG A 572 -52.52 0.56 -29.43
C ARG A 572 -52.31 -0.94 -29.64
N LEU A 573 -51.76 -1.63 -28.64
CA LEU A 573 -51.48 -3.07 -28.62
C LEU A 573 -52.50 -3.86 -27.77
N SER A 574 -53.41 -3.16 -27.09
CA SER A 574 -54.64 -3.68 -26.48
C SER A 574 -55.83 -3.28 -27.34
#